data_AF-A0A7C4D9M4-F1
#
_entry.id   AF-A0A7C4D9M4-F1
#
_cell.length_a   1.000
_cell.length_b   1.000
_cell.length_c   1.000
_cell.angle_alpha   90.00
_cell.angle_beta   90.00
_cell.angle_gamma   90.00
#
_symmetry.space_group_name_H-M   'P 1'
#
loop_
_entity.id
_entity.type
_entity.pdbx_description
1 polymer ?
#
loop_
_entity_poly.entity_id
_entity_poly.type
_entity_poly.pdbx_seq_one_letter_code
_entity_poly.pdbx_strand_id
1 'polypeptide(L)'
;MPGWEKRFQGRGTNLEKLLDRFVDELEKSGFKVKVNRKKMSLEATSESHVDKSWGQVVNSGEPNNFALRIDWDADLRKLFWVKLAVKSLSFVRDLSVVPSEGERVSWSPSEEVTGKATMEVPPELFELKKKVETELEGRRSILLAQADMLEKEGKAEEAADLYMKAAVISRELEERVYAEQFERKVEELKKAKK
;
A
#
# COMPACT_ATOMS: atom_id res chain seq x y z
N MET A 1 6.42 6.74 -13.14
CA MET A 1 6.09 5.92 -11.95
C MET A 1 5.70 6.86 -10.83
N PRO A 2 4.51 6.71 -10.23
CA PRO A 2 4.19 7.42 -8.99
C PRO A 2 5.20 7.00 -7.91
N GLY A 3 5.79 7.99 -7.25
CA GLY A 3 6.75 7.79 -6.18
C GLY A 3 6.48 8.81 -5.08
N TRP A 4 6.56 8.36 -3.84
CA TRP A 4 6.42 9.19 -2.66
C TRP A 4 7.75 9.21 -1.91
N GLU A 5 8.26 10.40 -1.63
CA GLU A 5 9.48 10.59 -0.85
C GLU A 5 9.18 11.51 0.34
N LYS A 6 9.66 11.13 1.52
CA LYS A 6 9.62 11.99 2.69
C LYS A 6 10.91 11.90 3.49
N ARG A 7 11.41 13.07 3.89
CA ARG A 7 12.56 13.19 4.77
C ARG A 7 12.13 13.22 6.23
N PHE A 8 12.87 12.50 7.06
CA PHE A 8 12.69 12.44 8.50
C PHE A 8 13.95 12.98 9.18
N GLN A 9 13.77 13.96 10.07
CA GLN A 9 14.85 14.54 10.88
C GLN A 9 14.63 14.21 12.37
N GLY A 10 15.67 13.71 13.02
CA GLY A 10 15.89 13.60 14.47
C GLY A 10 15.02 12.62 15.25
N ARG A 11 15.22 11.29 15.15
CA ARG A 11 14.42 10.30 15.89
C ARG A 11 15.09 8.94 16.25
N GLY A 12 16.41 8.80 16.15
CA GLY A 12 17.12 7.58 16.54
C GLY A 12 16.54 6.29 15.95
N THR A 13 15.97 6.37 14.74
CA THR A 13 15.10 5.32 14.20
C THR A 13 15.92 4.08 13.86
N ASN A 14 15.50 2.91 14.33
CA ASN A 14 16.13 1.66 13.93
C ASN A 14 15.73 1.32 12.49
N LEU A 15 16.59 1.69 11.53
CA LEU A 15 16.34 1.53 10.09
C LEU A 15 16.25 0.05 9.65
N GLU A 16 16.93 -0.85 10.35
CA GLU A 16 16.83 -2.30 10.07
C GLU A 16 15.46 -2.84 10.47
N LYS A 17 15.00 -2.51 11.69
CA LYS A 17 13.65 -2.85 12.13
C LYS A 17 12.58 -2.21 11.26
N LEU A 18 12.84 -1.02 10.71
CA LEU A 18 11.93 -0.34 9.79
C LEU A 18 11.80 -1.14 8.48
N LEU A 19 12.92 -1.64 7.93
CA LEU A 19 12.87 -2.55 6.78
C LEU A 19 12.12 -3.83 7.10
N ASP A 20 12.37 -4.46 8.25
CA ASP A 20 11.67 -5.69 8.64
C ASP A 20 10.15 -5.46 8.77
N ARG A 21 9.70 -4.30 9.27
CA ARG A 21 8.27 -3.93 9.29
C ARG A 21 7.66 -3.83 7.90
N PHE A 22 8.40 -3.29 6.93
CA PHE A 22 7.92 -3.25 5.55
C PHE A 22 7.84 -4.64 4.92
N VAL A 23 8.83 -5.51 5.20
CA VAL A 23 8.82 -6.91 4.76
C VAL A 23 7.58 -7.61 5.29
N ASP A 24 7.33 -7.53 6.60
CA ASP A 24 6.16 -8.14 7.24
C ASP A 24 4.84 -7.70 6.59
N GLU A 25 4.68 -6.41 6.32
CA GLU A 25 3.44 -5.86 5.75
C GLU A 25 3.23 -6.30 4.29
N LEU A 26 4.32 -6.35 3.52
CA LEU A 26 4.32 -6.78 2.11
C LEU A 26 4.05 -8.28 1.98
N GLU A 27 4.69 -9.11 2.79
CA GLU A 27 4.50 -10.56 2.80
C GLU A 27 3.08 -10.94 3.25
N LYS A 28 2.52 -10.29 4.29
CA LYS A 28 1.12 -10.47 4.70
C LYS A 28 0.12 -10.14 3.59
N SER A 29 0.51 -9.23 2.70
CA SER A 29 -0.31 -8.81 1.57
C SER A 29 -0.08 -9.68 0.32
N GLY A 30 0.77 -10.71 0.42
CA GLY A 30 1.05 -11.68 -0.64
C GLY A 30 2.11 -11.25 -1.66
N PHE A 31 2.92 -10.24 -1.36
CA PHE A 31 4.06 -9.87 -2.20
C PHE A 31 5.28 -10.74 -1.90
N LYS A 32 6.03 -11.09 -2.95
CA LYS A 32 7.38 -11.65 -2.83
C LYS A 32 8.37 -10.51 -2.65
N VAL A 33 9.10 -10.51 -1.54
CA VAL A 33 10.01 -9.41 -1.18
C VAL A 33 11.47 -9.84 -1.34
N LYS A 34 12.27 -8.99 -1.98
CA LYS A 34 13.74 -9.10 -2.05
C LYS A 34 14.36 -7.95 -1.28
N VAL A 35 15.10 -8.25 -0.23
CA VAL A 35 15.71 -7.24 0.64
C VAL A 35 17.20 -7.09 0.31
N ASN A 36 17.63 -5.84 0.14
CA ASN A 36 19.03 -5.46 0.01
C ASN A 36 19.45 -4.59 1.19
N ARG A 37 19.96 -5.24 2.25
CA ARG A 37 20.39 -4.56 3.48
C ARG A 37 21.57 -3.61 3.26
N LYS A 38 22.44 -3.86 2.27
CA LYS A 38 23.57 -2.96 1.97
C LYS A 38 23.11 -1.61 1.44
N LYS A 39 22.04 -1.60 0.65
CA LYS A 39 21.44 -0.38 0.08
C LYS A 39 20.26 0.13 0.91
N MET A 40 19.95 -0.53 2.02
CA MET A 40 18.76 -0.29 2.84
C MET A 40 17.48 -0.19 2.00
N SER A 41 17.35 -1.08 1.02
CA SER A 41 16.24 -1.10 0.08
C SER A 41 15.58 -2.47 0.04
N LEU A 42 14.31 -2.50 -0.37
CA LEU A 42 13.58 -3.72 -0.67
C LEU A 42 12.77 -3.54 -1.95
N GLU A 43 12.54 -4.65 -2.64
CA GLU A 43 11.70 -4.73 -3.83
C GLU A 43 10.60 -5.75 -3.57
N ALA A 44 9.36 -5.39 -3.88
CA ALA A 44 8.21 -6.25 -3.74
C ALA A 44 7.60 -6.54 -5.11
N THR A 45 7.30 -7.81 -5.36
CA THR A 45 6.69 -8.27 -6.62
C THR A 45 5.47 -9.14 -6.31
N SER A 46 4.36 -8.82 -6.96
CA SER A 46 3.16 -9.65 -7.02
C SER A 46 2.97 -10.02 -8.49
N GLU A 47 3.13 -11.31 -8.79
CA GLU A 47 2.87 -11.87 -10.11
C GLU A 47 1.76 -12.91 -9.99
N SER A 48 0.56 -12.51 -10.39
CA SER A 48 -0.58 -13.40 -10.62
C SER A 48 -1.09 -13.23 -12.05
N HIS A 49 -1.92 -14.15 -12.51
CA HIS A 49 -2.56 -14.07 -13.83
C HIS A 49 -3.46 -12.83 -14.00
N VAL A 50 -3.94 -12.25 -12.88
CA VAL A 50 -4.87 -11.12 -12.85
C VAL A 50 -4.24 -9.80 -12.38
N ASP A 51 -3.19 -9.87 -11.56
CA ASP A 51 -2.51 -8.72 -10.96
C ASP A 51 -1.00 -8.85 -11.15
N LYS A 52 -0.41 -7.82 -11.77
CA LYS A 52 1.03 -7.59 -11.81
C LYS A 52 1.29 -6.28 -11.09
N SER A 53 1.97 -6.37 -9.97
CA SER A 53 2.31 -5.20 -9.15
C SER A 53 3.76 -5.29 -8.70
N TRP A 54 4.49 -4.21 -8.88
CA TRP A 54 5.86 -4.03 -8.45
C TRP A 54 5.96 -2.78 -7.57
N GLY A 55 6.87 -2.79 -6.60
CA GLY A 55 7.28 -1.58 -5.92
C GLY A 55 8.61 -1.73 -5.23
N GLN A 56 9.19 -0.59 -4.87
CA GLN A 56 10.48 -0.50 -4.22
C GLN A 56 10.38 0.47 -3.06
N VAL A 57 10.95 0.07 -1.92
CA VAL A 57 11.12 0.93 -0.75
C VAL A 57 12.60 1.13 -0.53
N VAL A 58 13.04 2.38 -0.43
CA VAL A 58 14.44 2.75 -0.22
C VAL A 58 14.52 3.65 0.99
N ASN A 59 15.32 3.25 1.97
CA ASN A 59 15.74 4.08 3.09
C ASN A 59 17.16 4.58 2.81
N SER A 60 17.36 5.88 2.76
CA SER A 60 18.68 6.48 2.50
C SER A 60 19.03 7.52 3.56
N GLY A 61 20.23 7.46 4.12
CA GLY A 61 20.71 8.37 5.18
C GLY A 61 20.99 7.66 6.51
N GLU A 62 20.98 8.45 7.58
CA GLU A 62 21.33 8.02 8.93
C GLU A 62 20.10 7.91 9.82
N PRO A 63 20.13 7.16 10.95
CA PRO A 63 19.00 7.01 11.88
C PRO A 63 18.34 8.31 12.35
N ASN A 64 19.09 9.42 12.35
CA ASN A 64 18.63 10.76 12.72
C ASN A 64 18.34 11.67 11.52
N ASN A 65 18.65 11.25 10.30
CA ASN A 65 18.39 12.03 9.09
C ASN A 65 18.32 11.09 7.89
N PHE A 66 17.12 10.60 7.58
CA PHE A 66 16.91 9.68 6.47
C PHE A 66 15.75 10.10 5.59
N ALA A 67 15.86 9.79 4.30
CA ALA A 67 14.78 9.86 3.33
C ALA A 67 14.22 8.46 3.09
N LEU A 68 12.90 8.35 3.22
CA LEU A 68 12.14 7.17 2.83
C LEU A 68 11.51 7.47 1.47
N ARG A 69 11.79 6.61 0.50
CA ARG A 69 11.21 6.67 -0.83
C ARG A 69 10.46 5.38 -1.12
N ILE A 70 9.24 5.50 -1.60
CA ILE A 70 8.38 4.39 -2.01
C ILE A 70 7.97 4.65 -3.46
N ASP A 71 8.47 3.83 -4.38
CA ASP A 71 8.07 3.84 -5.78
C ASP A 71 7.21 2.61 -6.07
N TRP A 72 6.19 2.75 -6.92
CA TRP A 72 5.37 1.62 -7.32
C TRP A 72 4.91 1.70 -8.77
N ASP A 73 4.71 0.52 -9.33
CA ASP A 73 4.03 0.28 -10.60
C ASP A 73 3.02 -0.84 -10.39
N ALA A 74 1.75 -0.46 -10.26
CA ALA A 74 0.67 -1.37 -9.90
C ALA A 74 -0.56 -1.05 -10.73
N ASP A 75 -1.20 -2.10 -11.22
CA ASP A 75 -2.38 -1.97 -12.06
C ASP A 75 -3.66 -1.96 -11.22
N LEU A 76 -3.80 -2.94 -10.32
CA LEU A 76 -4.95 -3.11 -9.44
C LEU A 76 -4.67 -2.68 -7.99
N ARG A 77 -3.45 -2.93 -7.49
CA ARG A 77 -3.07 -2.68 -6.08
C ARG A 77 -2.50 -1.28 -5.82
N LYS A 78 -2.96 -0.26 -6.55
CA LYS A 78 -2.48 1.11 -6.37
C LYS A 78 -2.79 1.66 -4.97
N LEU A 79 -3.96 1.32 -4.42
CA LEU A 79 -4.37 1.77 -3.08
C LEU A 79 -3.51 1.17 -1.98
N PHE A 80 -3.11 -0.10 -2.12
CA PHE A 80 -2.19 -0.73 -1.19
C PHE A 80 -0.91 0.10 -1.01
N TRP A 81 -0.27 0.55 -2.10
CA TRP A 81 0.95 1.35 -2.03
C TRP A 81 0.73 2.74 -1.41
N VAL A 82 -0.38 3.39 -1.73
CA VAL A 82 -0.75 4.67 -1.09
C VAL A 82 -1.00 4.48 0.41
N LYS A 83 -1.70 3.41 0.81
CA LYS A 83 -1.93 3.06 2.22
C LYS A 83 -0.61 2.70 2.92
N LEU A 84 0.30 2.03 2.23
CA LEU A 84 1.63 1.70 2.75
C LEU A 84 2.46 2.97 3.00
N ALA A 85 2.40 3.95 2.10
CA ALA A 85 3.03 5.26 2.30
C ALA A 85 2.48 5.98 3.53
N VAL A 86 1.16 5.95 3.76
CA VAL A 86 0.56 6.50 4.99
C VAL A 86 1.00 5.71 6.23
N LYS A 87 0.98 4.37 6.18
CA LYS A 87 1.43 3.49 7.28
C LYS A 87 2.92 3.66 7.60
N SER A 88 3.75 4.02 6.62
CA SER A 88 5.16 4.26 6.87
C SER A 88 5.41 5.34 7.93
N LEU A 89 4.53 6.36 7.99
CA LEU A 89 4.59 7.42 9.00
C LEU A 89 4.41 6.83 10.41
N SER A 90 3.49 5.87 10.58
CA SER A 90 3.34 5.14 11.84
C SER A 90 4.52 4.23 12.14
N PHE A 91 5.06 3.50 11.15
CA PHE A 91 6.22 2.63 11.36
C PHE A 91 7.43 3.41 11.87
N VAL A 92 7.72 4.55 11.24
CA VAL A 92 8.81 5.43 11.67
C VAL A 92 8.58 5.90 13.09
N ARG A 93 7.38 6.38 13.44
CA ARG A 93 7.06 6.84 14.79
C ARG A 93 7.25 5.74 15.84
N ASP A 94 6.74 4.55 15.59
CA ASP A 94 6.76 3.45 16.56
C ASP A 94 8.18 2.88 16.77
N LEU A 95 9.07 3.09 15.80
CA LEU A 95 10.49 2.68 15.85
C LEU A 95 11.45 3.82 16.19
N SER A 96 10.92 5.03 16.37
CA SER A 96 11.68 6.19 16.83
C SER A 96 11.90 6.08 18.34
N VAL A 97 13.10 6.43 18.81
CA VAL A 97 13.34 6.54 20.25
C VAL A 97 12.60 7.78 20.76
N VAL A 98 11.67 7.59 21.69
CA VAL A 98 11.12 8.71 22.48
C VAL A 98 12.29 9.26 23.29
N PRO A 99 12.65 10.55 23.17
CA PRO A 99 13.70 11.09 24.02
C PRO A 99 13.30 10.84 25.48
N SER A 100 14.14 10.11 26.20
CA SER A 100 13.99 9.94 27.64
C SER A 100 13.87 11.33 28.27
N GLU A 101 12.82 11.56 29.05
CA GLU A 101 12.65 12.78 29.86
C GLU A 101 13.90 13.00 30.73
N GLY A 102 14.86 13.77 30.23
CA GLY A 102 16.16 13.92 30.88
C GLY A 102 17.07 14.97 30.24
N GLU A 103 17.03 15.16 28.92
CA GLU A 103 17.73 16.27 28.26
C GLU A 103 16.77 17.42 27.97
N ARG A 104 16.35 18.11 29.04
CA ARG A 104 15.91 19.50 28.92
C ARG A 104 17.16 20.35 28.63
N VAL A 105 17.48 20.55 27.35
CA VAL A 105 18.25 21.73 26.96
C VAL A 105 17.27 22.90 26.99
N SER A 106 17.37 23.71 28.04
CA SER A 106 16.61 24.95 28.20
C SER A 106 16.89 25.88 27.03
N TRP A 107 15.86 26.34 26.30
CA TRP A 107 15.77 27.71 25.78
C TRP A 107 14.29 28.09 25.58
N SER A 108 13.85 28.99 26.46
CA SER A 108 12.71 29.92 26.42
C SER A 108 11.25 29.42 26.54
N PRO A 109 10.41 30.14 27.32
CA PRO A 109 9.09 29.69 27.76
C PRO A 109 7.99 30.31 26.89
N SER A 110 7.23 29.49 26.17
CA SER A 110 5.82 29.71 25.79
C SER A 110 5.48 28.66 24.75
N GLU A 111 5.07 27.48 25.21
CA GLU A 111 4.13 26.57 24.52
C GLU A 111 4.14 25.23 25.25
N GLU A 112 3.33 25.13 26.30
CA GLU A 112 2.73 23.84 26.67
C GLU A 112 1.82 23.41 25.52
N VAL A 113 2.41 22.83 24.46
CA VAL A 113 1.64 22.06 23.49
C VAL A 113 1.68 20.61 23.96
N THR A 114 0.83 20.32 24.94
CA THR A 114 0.19 19.00 25.05
C THR A 114 -0.68 18.79 23.82
N GLY A 115 -0.03 18.59 22.67
CA GLY A 115 -0.66 18.18 21.43
C GLY A 115 -0.19 16.78 21.14
N LYS A 116 -1.05 15.78 21.39
CA LYS A 116 -0.95 14.50 20.67
C LYS A 116 -0.69 14.86 19.22
N ALA A 117 0.49 14.54 18.69
CA ALA A 117 0.83 14.80 17.30
C ALA A 117 -0.21 14.09 16.43
N THR A 118 -1.25 14.82 16.04
CA THR A 118 -2.21 14.41 15.03
C THR A 118 -1.36 14.17 13.80
N MET A 119 -1.36 12.92 13.35
CA MET A 119 -0.67 12.54 12.13
C MET A 119 -1.30 13.36 11.00
N GLU A 120 -0.68 14.50 10.66
CA GLU A 120 -1.02 15.19 9.43
C GLU A 120 -0.52 14.30 8.30
N VAL A 121 -1.42 13.43 7.83
CA VAL A 121 -1.25 12.74 6.56
C VAL A 121 -1.03 13.84 5.52
N PRO A 122 0.10 13.82 4.79
CA PRO A 122 0.35 14.81 3.76
C PRO A 122 -0.89 14.98 2.86
N PRO A 123 -1.36 16.21 2.62
CA PRO A 123 -2.57 16.44 1.83
C PRO A 123 -2.46 15.80 0.43
N GLU A 124 -1.25 15.78 -0.13
CA GLU A 124 -0.91 15.09 -1.38
C GLU A 124 -1.26 13.58 -1.36
N LEU A 125 -0.99 12.87 -0.26
CA LEU A 125 -1.33 11.45 -0.13
C LEU A 125 -2.83 11.24 0.01
N PHE A 126 -3.53 12.17 0.64
CA PHE A 126 -4.98 12.12 0.78
C PHE A 126 -5.69 12.36 -0.55
N GLU A 127 -5.25 13.37 -1.30
CA GLU A 127 -5.74 13.64 -2.67
C GLU A 127 -5.41 12.48 -3.61
N LEU A 128 -4.19 11.94 -3.54
CA LEU A 128 -3.79 10.78 -4.32
C LEU A 128 -4.65 9.56 -3.99
N LYS A 129 -4.93 9.31 -2.70
CA LYS A 129 -5.82 8.23 -2.28
C LYS A 129 -7.20 8.38 -2.93
N LYS A 130 -7.85 9.55 -2.80
CA LYS A 130 -9.17 9.79 -3.39
C LYS A 130 -9.17 9.60 -4.91
N LYS A 131 -8.16 10.13 -5.60
CA LYS A 131 -8.03 9.99 -7.06
C LYS A 131 -7.93 8.52 -7.47
N VAL A 132 -7.13 7.74 -6.75
CA VAL A 132 -6.97 6.30 -7.02
C VAL A 132 -8.25 5.52 -6.69
N GLU A 133 -8.97 5.87 -5.61
CA GLU A 133 -10.27 5.25 -5.30
C GLU A 133 -11.26 5.43 -6.46
N THR A 134 -11.40 6.65 -6.98
CA THR A 134 -12.29 6.94 -8.13
C THR A 134 -11.84 6.22 -9.40
N GLU A 135 -10.52 6.18 -9.68
CA GLU A 135 -9.98 5.48 -10.85
C GLU A 135 -10.28 3.97 -10.80
N LEU A 136 -10.06 3.36 -9.63
CA LEU A 136 -10.32 1.93 -9.42
C LEU A 136 -11.80 1.59 -9.49
N GLU A 137 -12.68 2.44 -8.95
CA GLU A 137 -14.12 2.24 -9.04
C GLU A 137 -14.64 2.33 -10.49
N GLY A 138 -14.16 3.32 -11.26
CA GLY A 138 -14.45 3.43 -12.68
C GLY A 138 -13.96 2.20 -13.45
N ARG A 139 -12.75 1.73 -13.14
CA ARG A 139 -12.20 0.53 -13.76
C ARG A 139 -12.96 -0.74 -13.40
N ARG A 140 -13.35 -0.91 -12.14
CA ARG A 140 -14.20 -2.02 -11.69
C ARG A 140 -15.49 -2.07 -12.51
N SER A 141 -16.14 -0.93 -12.68
CA SER A 141 -17.40 -0.84 -13.45
C SER A 141 -17.21 -1.29 -14.91
N ILE A 142 -16.12 -0.89 -15.55
CA ILE A 142 -15.78 -1.34 -16.92
C ILE A 142 -15.51 -2.84 -16.96
N LEU A 143 -14.75 -3.38 -16.01
CA LEU A 143 -14.42 -4.81 -15.95
C LEU A 143 -15.69 -5.66 -15.78
N LEU A 144 -16.63 -5.22 -14.93
CA LEU A 144 -17.90 -5.92 -14.72
C LEU A 144 -18.78 -5.90 -15.98
N ALA A 145 -18.90 -4.74 -16.64
CA ALA A 145 -19.66 -4.66 -17.89
C ALA A 145 -19.07 -5.56 -18.99
N GLN A 146 -17.75 -5.65 -19.07
CA GLN A 146 -17.06 -6.57 -19.99
C GLN A 146 -17.26 -8.03 -19.58
N ALA A 147 -17.18 -8.36 -18.29
CA ALA A 147 -17.40 -9.70 -17.78
C ALA A 147 -18.82 -10.20 -18.10
N ASP A 148 -19.83 -9.35 -17.87
CA ASP A 148 -21.23 -9.65 -18.17
C ASP A 148 -21.46 -9.89 -19.67
N MET A 149 -20.77 -9.15 -20.54
CA MET A 149 -20.82 -9.36 -22.00
C MET A 149 -20.18 -10.70 -22.39
N LEU A 150 -18.99 -10.99 -21.89
CA LEU A 150 -18.29 -12.24 -22.18
C LEU A 150 -19.04 -13.47 -21.65
N GLU A 151 -19.72 -13.35 -20.50
CA GLU A 151 -20.60 -14.39 -19.98
C GLU A 151 -21.75 -14.67 -20.95
N LYS A 152 -22.41 -13.62 -21.48
CA LYS A 152 -23.48 -13.76 -22.49
C LYS A 152 -23.00 -14.34 -23.81
N GLU A 153 -21.75 -14.07 -24.18
CA GLU A 153 -21.08 -14.64 -25.36
C GLU A 153 -20.61 -16.10 -25.14
N GLY A 154 -20.76 -16.64 -23.93
CA GLY A 154 -20.33 -18.00 -23.59
C GLY A 154 -18.83 -18.14 -23.31
N LYS A 155 -18.08 -17.03 -23.25
CA LYS A 155 -16.64 -16.99 -22.94
C LYS A 155 -16.42 -16.97 -21.42
N ALA A 156 -16.81 -18.06 -20.76
CA ALA A 156 -16.82 -18.16 -19.30
C ALA A 156 -15.43 -17.97 -18.63
N GLU A 157 -14.34 -18.39 -19.27
CA GLU A 157 -12.98 -18.22 -18.71
C GLU A 157 -12.53 -16.76 -18.72
N GLU A 158 -12.73 -16.05 -19.84
CA GLU A 158 -12.38 -14.64 -19.94
C GLU A 158 -13.26 -13.79 -19.00
N ALA A 159 -14.54 -14.13 -18.88
CA ALA A 159 -15.44 -13.50 -17.90
C ALA A 159 -14.96 -13.74 -16.45
N ALA A 160 -14.54 -14.97 -16.13
CA ALA A 160 -14.01 -15.30 -14.81
C ALA A 160 -12.74 -14.50 -14.47
N ASP A 161 -11.83 -14.31 -15.42
CA ASP A 161 -10.63 -13.48 -15.22
C ASP A 161 -11.00 -12.01 -14.93
N LEU A 162 -12.01 -11.46 -15.61
CA LEU A 162 -12.48 -10.10 -15.37
C LEU A 162 -13.18 -9.95 -14.01
N TYR A 163 -14.01 -10.90 -13.59
CA TYR A 163 -14.59 -10.91 -12.26
C TYR A 163 -13.53 -11.06 -11.16
N MET A 164 -12.49 -11.86 -11.40
CA MET A 164 -11.37 -11.97 -10.47
C MET A 164 -10.61 -10.65 -10.33
N LYS A 165 -10.38 -9.91 -11.42
CA LYS A 165 -9.81 -8.56 -11.37
C LYS A 165 -10.71 -7.58 -10.59
N ALA A 166 -12.03 -7.65 -10.80
CA ALA A 166 -12.99 -6.85 -10.04
C ALA A 166 -12.95 -7.18 -8.54
N ALA A 167 -12.81 -8.46 -8.17
CA ALA A 167 -12.65 -8.90 -6.79
C ALA A 167 -11.40 -8.31 -6.13
N VAL A 168 -10.27 -8.27 -6.83
CA VAL A 168 -9.03 -7.63 -6.35
C VAL A 168 -9.27 -6.14 -6.08
N ILE A 169 -9.94 -5.42 -7.00
CA ILE A 169 -10.26 -4.00 -6.80
C ILE A 169 -11.18 -3.81 -5.58
N SER A 170 -12.22 -4.63 -5.42
CA SER A 170 -13.11 -4.54 -4.26
C SER A 170 -12.38 -4.79 -2.95
N ARG A 171 -11.37 -5.68 -2.91
CA ARG A 171 -10.51 -5.83 -1.72
C ARG A 171 -9.69 -4.58 -1.43
N GLU A 172 -9.15 -3.95 -2.46
CA GLU A 172 -8.36 -2.71 -2.33
C GLU A 172 -9.22 -1.55 -1.79
N LEU A 173 -10.49 -1.48 -2.20
CA LEU A 173 -11.50 -0.54 -1.72
C LEU A 173 -12.11 -0.93 -0.35
N GLU A 174 -11.64 -2.01 0.27
CA GLU A 174 -12.15 -2.55 1.55
C GLU A 174 -13.60 -3.05 1.51
N GLU A 175 -14.13 -3.25 0.31
CA GLU A 175 -15.46 -3.76 0.00
C GLU A 175 -15.48 -5.30 -0.02
N ARG A 176 -15.26 -5.91 1.15
CA ARG A 176 -15.10 -7.38 1.27
C ARG A 176 -16.29 -8.18 0.76
N VAL A 177 -17.51 -7.70 1.01
CA VAL A 177 -18.75 -8.38 0.59
C VAL A 177 -18.81 -8.49 -0.93
N TYR A 178 -18.49 -7.41 -1.65
CA TYR A 178 -18.47 -7.42 -3.11
C TYR A 178 -17.33 -8.28 -3.66
N ALA A 179 -16.14 -8.24 -3.04
CA ALA A 179 -15.05 -9.12 -3.43
C ALA A 179 -15.44 -10.60 -3.33
N GLU A 180 -16.08 -11.02 -2.23
CA GLU A 180 -16.54 -12.40 -2.06
C GLU A 180 -17.63 -12.79 -3.06
N GLN A 181 -18.53 -11.87 -3.41
CA GLN A 181 -19.55 -12.11 -4.43
C GLN A 181 -18.91 -12.39 -5.80
N PHE A 182 -17.93 -11.58 -6.21
CA PHE A 182 -17.22 -11.80 -7.47
C PHE A 182 -16.43 -13.10 -7.46
N GLU A 183 -15.77 -13.46 -6.35
CA GLU A 183 -15.08 -14.75 -6.24
C GLU A 183 -16.03 -15.95 -6.34
N ARG A 184 -17.22 -15.87 -5.72
CA ARG A 184 -18.25 -16.91 -5.88
C ARG A 184 -18.69 -17.04 -7.33
N LYS A 185 -18.92 -15.90 -8.01
CA LYS A 185 -19.28 -15.87 -9.43
C LYS A 185 -18.20 -16.51 -10.32
N VAL A 186 -16.92 -16.27 -10.01
CA VAL A 186 -15.79 -16.93 -10.68
C VAL A 186 -15.85 -18.46 -10.51
N GLU A 187 -16.10 -18.94 -9.30
CA GLU A 187 -16.20 -20.38 -9.04
C GLU A 187 -17.43 -21.03 -9.68
N GLU A 188 -18.54 -20.30 -9.80
CA GLU A 188 -19.72 -20.73 -10.57
C GLU A 188 -19.41 -20.89 -12.06
N LEU A 189 -18.74 -19.89 -12.66
CA LEU A 189 -18.35 -19.92 -14.08
C LEU A 189 -17.38 -21.07 -14.39
N LYS A 190 -16.43 -21.34 -13.49
CA LYS A 190 -15.51 -22.48 -13.63
C LYS A 190 -16.23 -23.82 -13.54
N LYS A 191 -17.26 -23.94 -12.68
CA LYS A 191 -18.05 -25.17 -12.52
C LYS A 191 -18.99 -25.42 -13.68
N ALA A 192 -19.58 -24.37 -14.26
CA ALA A 192 -20.47 -24.47 -15.42
C ALA A 192 -19.77 -25.03 -16.68
N LYS A 193 -18.42 -25.04 -16.70
CA LYS A 193 -17.59 -25.62 -17.77
C LYS A 193 -17.31 -27.13 -17.58
N LYS A 194 -17.54 -27.70 -16.39
CA LYS A 194 -17.32 -29.13 -16.09
C LYS A 194 -18.56 -29.98 -16.40
#